data_AF-A0A7W0G8Q5-F1
#
_entry.id   AF-A0A7W0G8Q5-F1
#
_cell.length_a   1.000
_cell.length_b   1.000
_cell.length_c   1.000
_cell.angle_alpha   90.00
_cell.angle_beta   90.00
_cell.angle_gamma   90.00
#
_symmetry.space_group_name_H-M   'P 1'
#
loop_
_entity.id
_entity.type
_entity.pdbx_description
1 polymer ?
#
loop_
_entity_poly.entity_id
_entity_poly.type
_entity_poly.pdbx_seq_one_letter_code
_entity_poly.pdbx_strand_id
1 'polypeptide(L)'
;EVRAPGGRLVKRVRPRVWKHPMKPETAAALNTMMQSVVTGGTGTAAAIPGVKVAGKTGTAETGRSHVYTAWFIFFAPADDPRIAGAVVLENQLNGFGGKVSAPIAKALMQAILPGASNGKR
;
A
#
# COMPACT_ATOMS: atom_id res chain seq x y z
N GLU A 1 1.45 23.23 -5.17
CA GLU A 1 2.04 24.58 -5.34
C GLU A 1 1.02 25.62 -4.91
N VAL A 2 1.44 26.84 -4.57
CA VAL A 2 0.56 27.94 -4.15
C VAL A 2 0.59 29.02 -5.24
N ARG A 3 -0.59 29.47 -5.67
CA ARG A 3 -0.77 30.50 -6.70
C ARG A 3 -1.61 31.64 -6.15
N ALA A 4 -1.30 32.87 -6.56
CA ALA A 4 -2.11 34.05 -6.25
C ALA A 4 -3.35 34.11 -7.17
N PRO A 5 -4.39 34.89 -6.82
CA PRO A 5 -5.43 35.30 -7.78
C PRO A 5 -4.75 35.95 -9.00
N GLY A 6 -4.99 35.41 -10.19
CA GLY A 6 -4.24 35.77 -11.42
C GLY A 6 -3.19 34.75 -11.87
N GLY A 7 -3.04 33.61 -11.16
CA GLY A 7 -2.29 32.45 -11.65
C GLY A 7 -0.77 32.51 -11.42
N ARG A 8 -0.23 33.63 -10.93
CA ARG A 8 1.19 33.77 -10.59
C ARG A 8 1.58 32.76 -9.52
N LEU A 9 2.65 32.00 -9.79
CA LEU A 9 3.22 31.04 -8.86
C LEU A 9 3.86 31.78 -7.67
N VAL A 10 3.38 31.50 -6.46
CA VAL A 10 3.89 32.07 -5.20
C VAL A 10 4.89 31.13 -4.54
N LYS A 11 4.61 29.82 -4.54
CA LYS A 11 5.49 28.83 -3.90
C LYS A 11 5.34 27.44 -4.52
N ARG A 12 6.46 26.78 -4.79
CA ARG A 12 6.48 25.35 -5.12
C ARG A 12 7.02 24.57 -3.94
N VAL A 13 6.18 23.71 -3.35
CA VAL A 13 6.61 22.79 -2.29
C VAL A 13 7.19 21.56 -2.98
N ARG A 14 8.43 21.20 -2.61
CA ARG A 14 9.10 19.98 -3.07
C ARG A 14 9.26 19.03 -1.89
N PRO A 15 9.15 17.70 -2.10
CA PRO A 15 9.49 16.73 -1.07
C PRO A 15 10.92 16.95 -0.59
N ARG A 16 11.13 16.81 0.71
CA ARG A 16 12.45 16.76 1.35
C ARG A 16 12.44 15.64 2.36
N VAL A 17 13.58 14.98 2.54
CA VAL A 17 13.74 14.00 3.62
C VAL A 17 13.52 14.74 4.95
N TRP A 18 12.62 14.21 5.78
CA TRP A 18 12.39 14.75 7.13
C TRP A 18 13.31 14.10 8.15
N LYS A 19 13.30 12.76 8.22
CA LYS A 19 14.09 11.95 9.17
C LYS A 19 14.39 10.57 8.60
N HIS A 20 15.36 9.88 9.20
CA HIS A 20 15.65 8.46 8.99
C HIS A 20 15.22 7.66 10.23
N PRO A 21 14.02 7.05 10.24
CA PRO A 21 13.49 6.39 11.43
C PRO A 21 14.21 5.08 11.78
N MET A 22 14.96 4.49 10.85
CA MET A 22 15.69 3.24 11.03
C MET A 22 16.91 3.17 10.12
N LYS A 23 17.80 2.22 10.41
CA LYS A 23 18.97 1.95 9.57
C LYS A 23 18.58 1.27 8.26
N PRO A 24 19.36 1.44 7.17
CA PRO A 24 19.08 0.80 5.89
C PRO A 24 18.96 -0.72 5.98
N GLU A 25 19.77 -1.37 6.83
CA GLU A 25 19.76 -2.83 6.96
C GLU A 25 18.47 -3.32 7.63
N THR A 26 17.96 -2.58 8.62
CA THR A 26 16.66 -2.85 9.25
C THR A 26 15.52 -2.68 8.27
N ALA A 27 15.56 -1.64 7.43
CA ALA A 27 14.55 -1.43 6.39
C ALA A 27 14.57 -2.55 5.34
N ALA A 28 15.76 -3.01 4.94
CA ALA A 28 15.91 -4.12 3.99
C ALA A 28 15.34 -5.43 4.57
N ALA A 29 15.65 -5.74 5.83
CA ALA A 29 15.08 -6.90 6.52
C ALA A 29 13.54 -6.81 6.62
N LEU A 30 13.01 -5.64 6.99
CA LEU A 30 11.56 -5.41 7.07
C LEU A 30 10.88 -5.59 5.71
N ASN A 31 11.49 -5.08 4.65
CA ASN A 31 11.02 -5.26 3.28
C ASN A 31 10.87 -6.75 2.92
N THR A 32 11.91 -7.55 3.16
CA THR A 32 11.87 -9.00 2.93
C THR A 32 10.73 -9.66 3.71
N MET A 33 10.57 -9.34 4.99
CA MET A 33 9.47 -9.88 5.81
C MET A 33 8.08 -9.48 5.28
N MET A 34 7.92 -8.23 4.83
CA MET A 34 6.68 -7.74 4.24
C MET A 34 6.37 -8.40 2.89
N GLN A 35 7.38 -8.78 2.10
CA GLN A 35 7.18 -9.57 0.89
C GLN A 35 6.68 -10.99 1.22
N SER A 36 7.20 -11.62 2.27
CA SER A 36 6.75 -12.95 2.71
C SER A 36 5.25 -13.00 3.07
N VAL A 37 4.69 -11.89 3.57
CA VAL A 37 3.24 -11.78 3.85
C VAL A 37 2.42 -11.92 2.56
N VAL A 38 2.95 -11.45 1.43
CA VAL A 38 2.27 -11.46 0.13
C VAL A 38 2.56 -12.74 -0.65
N THR A 39 3.74 -13.33 -0.51
CA THR A 39 4.09 -14.55 -1.25
C THR A 39 3.55 -15.83 -0.62
N GLY A 40 3.35 -15.85 0.70
CA GLY A 40 2.84 -17.04 1.40
C GLY A 40 2.11 -16.79 2.72
N GLY A 41 1.84 -15.52 3.06
CA GLY A 41 1.20 -15.15 4.32
C GLY A 41 -0.26 -14.71 4.17
N THR A 42 -0.69 -13.84 5.08
CA THR A 42 -2.08 -13.35 5.14
C THR A 42 -2.44 -12.35 4.04
N GLY A 43 -1.46 -11.84 3.28
CA GLY A 43 -1.64 -10.81 2.26
C GLY A 43 -1.58 -11.34 0.82
N THR A 44 -1.70 -12.65 0.61
CA THR A 44 -1.54 -13.28 -0.72
C THR A 44 -2.45 -12.73 -1.80
N ALA A 45 -3.64 -12.24 -1.44
CA ALA A 45 -4.54 -11.58 -2.37
C ALA A 45 -3.98 -10.28 -2.98
N ALA A 46 -2.92 -9.69 -2.39
CA ALA A 46 -2.23 -8.53 -2.93
C ALA A 46 -1.19 -8.87 -4.02
N ALA A 47 -0.92 -10.16 -4.27
CA ALA A 47 0.14 -10.58 -5.19
C ALA A 47 -0.15 -10.19 -6.65
N ILE A 48 0.86 -9.62 -7.31
CA ILE A 48 0.84 -9.25 -8.73
C ILE A 48 1.97 -10.02 -9.43
N PRO A 49 1.66 -10.86 -10.44
CA PRO A 49 2.70 -11.54 -11.21
C PRO A 49 3.72 -10.56 -11.80
N GLY A 50 5.01 -10.86 -11.64
CA GLY A 50 6.10 -10.02 -12.15
C GLY A 50 6.39 -8.75 -11.35
N VAL A 51 5.63 -8.45 -10.29
CA VAL A 51 5.87 -7.30 -9.41
C VAL A 51 6.14 -7.78 -7.99
N LYS A 52 7.29 -7.41 -7.44
CA LYS A 52 7.56 -7.64 -6.01
C LYS A 52 6.70 -6.69 -5.19
N VAL A 53 5.78 -7.23 -4.41
CA VAL A 53 4.90 -6.44 -3.54
C VAL A 53 5.29 -6.68 -2.09
N ALA A 54 5.57 -5.60 -1.36
CA ALA A 54 5.72 -5.65 0.08
C ALA A 54 4.43 -5.10 0.71
N GLY A 55 3.85 -5.83 1.67
CA GLY A 55 2.65 -5.35 2.34
C GLY A 55 2.36 -6.03 3.66
N LYS A 56 1.39 -5.48 4.38
CA LYS A 56 0.94 -6.03 5.66
C LYS A 56 -0.54 -5.83 5.87
N THR A 57 -1.18 -6.89 6.34
CA THR A 57 -2.57 -6.92 6.79
C THR A 57 -2.73 -6.31 8.18
N GLY A 58 -3.84 -5.61 8.39
CA GLY A 58 -4.36 -5.28 9.71
C GLY A 58 -5.87 -5.49 9.77
N THR A 59 -6.34 -5.86 10.95
CA THR A 59 -7.77 -5.97 11.27
C THR A 59 -7.91 -5.49 12.71
N ALA A 60 -8.76 -4.50 12.95
CA ALA A 60 -9.04 -3.95 14.27
C ALA A 60 -10.51 -4.16 14.62
N GLU A 61 -10.77 -4.52 15.88
CA GLU A 61 -12.11 -4.59 16.42
C GLU A 61 -12.74 -3.20 16.53
N THR A 62 -14.06 -3.12 16.33
CA THR A 62 -14.82 -1.87 16.44
C THR A 62 -15.63 -1.77 17.74
N GLY A 63 -15.56 -2.79 18.59
CA GLY A 63 -16.44 -2.96 19.75
C GLY A 63 -17.83 -3.54 19.41
N ARG A 64 -18.15 -3.70 18.12
CA ARG A 64 -19.35 -4.41 17.65
C ARG A 64 -18.99 -5.84 17.24
N SER A 65 -19.80 -6.80 17.65
CA SER A 65 -19.54 -8.23 17.38
C SER A 65 -19.36 -8.49 15.89
N HIS A 66 -18.24 -9.13 15.54
CA HIS A 66 -17.86 -9.50 14.17
C HIS A 66 -17.70 -8.33 13.17
N VAL A 67 -17.68 -7.07 13.63
CA VAL A 67 -17.50 -5.91 12.76
C VAL A 67 -16.10 -5.35 12.98
N TYR A 68 -15.33 -5.25 11.90
CA TYR A 68 -13.93 -4.88 11.94
C TYR A 68 -13.62 -3.68 11.03
N THR A 69 -12.54 -2.97 11.37
CA THR A 69 -11.83 -2.11 10.44
C THR A 69 -10.69 -2.92 9.84
N ALA A 70 -10.74 -3.15 8.54
CA ALA A 70 -9.78 -3.94 7.79
C ALA A 70 -8.84 -3.03 6.99
N TRP A 71 -7.54 -3.28 7.04
CA TRP A 71 -6.60 -2.56 6.18
C TRP A 71 -5.49 -3.41 5.60
N PHE A 72 -4.92 -2.88 4.52
CA PHE A 72 -3.70 -3.37 3.91
C PHE A 72 -2.80 -2.18 3.58
N ILE A 73 -1.59 -2.16 4.14
CA ILE A 73 -0.53 -1.20 3.80
C ILE A 73 0.43 -1.86 2.83
N PHE A 74 0.97 -1.10 1.87
CA PHE A 74 1.84 -1.65 0.86
C PHE A 74 2.80 -0.64 0.26
N PHE A 75 3.85 -1.15 -0.36
CA PHE A 75 4.63 -0.44 -1.36
C PHE A 75 5.08 -1.40 -2.47
N ALA A 76 5.24 -0.86 -3.69
CA ALA A 76 5.62 -1.64 -4.87
C ALA A 76 6.27 -0.77 -5.97
N PRO A 77 7.12 -1.36 -6.82
CA PRO A 77 7.84 -2.62 -6.61
C PRO A 77 8.68 -2.58 -5.32
N ALA A 78 8.88 -3.71 -4.66
CA ALA A 78 9.51 -3.73 -3.34
C ALA A 78 11.01 -3.41 -3.37
N ASP A 79 11.68 -3.67 -4.49
CA ASP A 79 13.10 -3.41 -4.72
C ASP A 79 13.40 -1.99 -5.22
N ASP A 80 12.49 -1.38 -5.98
CA ASP A 80 12.52 0.04 -6.33
C ASP A 80 11.13 0.68 -6.11
N PRO A 81 10.78 1.06 -4.86
CA PRO A 81 9.42 1.53 -4.53
C PRO A 81 9.03 2.80 -5.30
N ARG A 82 7.98 2.67 -6.12
CA ARG A 82 7.39 3.78 -6.90
C ARG A 82 6.08 4.29 -6.31
N ILE A 83 5.37 3.42 -5.60
CA ILE A 83 4.16 3.73 -4.86
C ILE A 83 4.23 3.15 -3.46
N ALA A 84 3.71 3.90 -2.48
CA ALA A 84 3.34 3.40 -1.16
C ALA A 84 1.90 3.85 -0.87
N GLY A 85 1.13 3.02 -0.17
CA GLY A 85 -0.28 3.31 0.08
C GLY A 85 -0.89 2.45 1.19
N ALA A 86 -2.12 2.80 1.53
CA ALA A 86 -2.95 2.06 2.46
C ALA A 86 -4.38 2.00 1.91
N VAL A 87 -5.01 0.83 2.01
CA VAL A 87 -6.44 0.66 1.77
C VAL A 87 -7.08 0.31 3.11
N VAL A 88 -8.05 1.12 3.54
CA VAL A 88 -8.75 0.96 4.82
C VAL A 88 -10.24 0.89 4.55
N LEU A 89 -10.91 -0.11 5.12
CA LEU A 89 -12.35 -0.30 5.04
C LEU A 89 -12.89 -0.49 6.45
N GLU A 90 -13.79 0.40 6.85
CA GLU A 90 -14.46 0.36 8.15
C GLU A 90 -15.75 -0.47 8.07
N ASN A 91 -16.27 -0.87 9.22
CA ASN A 91 -17.56 -1.56 9.36
C ASN A 91 -17.70 -2.87 8.55
N GLN A 92 -16.62 -3.64 8.44
CA GLN A 92 -16.61 -4.89 7.68
C GLN A 92 -17.09 -6.06 8.54
N LEU A 93 -18.27 -6.61 8.23
CA LEU A 93 -18.80 -7.79 8.88
C LEU A 93 -18.00 -9.04 8.48
N ASN A 94 -17.34 -9.69 9.44
CA ASN A 94 -16.43 -10.82 9.23
C ASN A 94 -15.32 -10.54 8.17
N GLY A 95 -14.96 -9.27 7.99
CA GLY A 95 -13.99 -8.83 7.00
C GLY A 95 -12.62 -8.56 7.61
N PHE A 96 -11.60 -9.21 7.06
CA PHE A 96 -10.21 -9.06 7.48
C PHE A 96 -9.39 -8.37 6.38
N GLY A 97 -8.28 -7.73 6.77
CA GLY A 97 -7.41 -6.99 5.84
C GLY A 97 -6.95 -7.80 4.63
N GLY A 98 -6.66 -9.10 4.79
CA GLY A 98 -6.25 -9.98 3.70
C GLY A 98 -7.37 -10.34 2.72
N LYS A 99 -8.61 -10.44 3.21
CA LYS A 99 -9.78 -10.82 2.39
C LYS A 99 -10.39 -9.62 1.67
N VAL A 100 -10.40 -8.46 2.33
CA VAL A 100 -11.15 -7.28 1.89
C VAL A 100 -10.23 -6.21 1.31
N SER A 101 -9.22 -5.77 2.06
CA SER A 101 -8.38 -4.64 1.68
C SER A 101 -7.29 -5.01 0.68
N ALA A 102 -6.68 -6.19 0.82
CA ALA A 102 -5.57 -6.64 -0.03
C ALA A 102 -5.93 -6.77 -1.53
N PRO A 103 -7.09 -7.32 -1.94
CA PRO A 103 -7.51 -7.31 -3.36
C PRO A 103 -7.68 -5.91 -3.95
N ILE A 104 -8.16 -4.96 -3.16
CA ILE A 104 -8.33 -3.56 -3.59
C ILE A 104 -6.96 -2.89 -3.76
N ALA A 105 -6.02 -3.14 -2.83
CA ALA A 105 -4.65 -2.69 -2.95
C ALA A 105 -3.98 -3.23 -4.21
N LYS A 106 -4.21 -4.50 -4.56
CA LYS A 106 -3.77 -5.09 -5.83
C LYS A 106 -4.32 -4.32 -7.04
N ALA A 107 -5.63 -4.08 -7.09
CA ALA A 107 -6.25 -3.34 -8.20
C ALA A 107 -5.66 -1.93 -8.33
N LEU A 108 -5.43 -1.23 -7.22
CA LEU A 108 -4.80 0.09 -7.20
C LEU A 108 -3.35 0.05 -7.73
N MET A 109 -2.54 -0.91 -7.26
CA MET A 109 -1.17 -1.09 -7.76
C MET A 109 -1.15 -1.41 -9.26
N GLN A 110 -2.06 -2.26 -9.74
CA GLN A 110 -2.15 -2.61 -11.17
C GLN A 110 -2.56 -1.41 -12.04
N ALA A 111 -3.38 -0.50 -11.52
CA ALA A 111 -3.77 0.71 -12.24
C ALA A 111 -2.63 1.73 -12.34
N ILE A 112 -1.71 1.74 -11.37
CA ILE A 112 -0.66 2.76 -11.25
C ILE A 112 0.67 2.28 -11.85
N LEU A 113 1.02 1.01 -11.67
CA LEU A 113 2.31 0.49 -12.13
C LEU A 113 2.29 0.25 -13.65
N PRO A 114 3.28 0.79 -14.40
CA PRO A 114 3.41 0.52 -15.82
C PRO A 114 3.62 -0.99 -16.06
N GLY A 115 2.84 -1.60 -16.96
CA GLY A 115 2.99 -3.01 -17.34
C GLY A 115 2.06 -4.01 -16.64
N ALA A 116 1.21 -3.57 -15.70
CA ALA A 116 0.16 -4.42 -15.13
C ALA A 116 -1.13 -4.47 -15.97
N SER A 117 -1.21 -3.67 -17.03
CA SER A 117 -2.25 -3.75 -18.06
C SER A 117 -1.67 -4.36 -19.36
N ASN A 118 -1.95 -5.65 -19.60
CA ASN A 118 -2.21 -6.22 -20.92
C ASN A 118 -2.54 -7.72 -20.84
N GLY A 119 -3.73 -8.02 -20.30
CA GLY A 119 -4.27 -9.39 -20.29
C GLY A 119 -5.68 -9.52 -20.87
N LYS A 120 -6.30 -8.43 -21.35
CA LYS A 120 -7.59 -8.46 -22.07
C LYS A 120 -7.70 -7.26 -23.01
N ARG A 121 -7.38 -7.49 -24.28
CA ARG A 121 -8.07 -6.89 -25.44
C ARG A 121 -8.57 -8.04 -26.28
#